data_AF-A0A8J5HWA9-F1
#
_entry.id   AF-A0A8J5HWA9-F1
#
_cell.length_a   1.000
_cell.length_b   1.000
_cell.length_c   1.000
_cell.angle_alpha   90.00
_cell.angle_beta   90.00
_cell.angle_gamma   90.00
#
_symmetry.space_group_name_H-M   'P 1'
#
loop_
_entity.id
_entity.type
_entity.pdbx_description
1 polymer ?
#
loop_
_entity_poly.entity_id
_entity_poly.type
_entity_poly.pdbx_seq_one_letter_code
_entity_poly.pdbx_strand_id
1 'polypeptide(L)'
;MEEGSPQLCLPLRDFYIPSYIIVPETEREDIKEEPTCPVIVFVNSRSGGQLGGDLIKTYRELLNIVQVFDLGEEAPDKVLYRLYANFEKLKSEGDRLAEHIEKKLRLIVAGGDGTAGWLLGVVCDLKLVQPPPIATVPLGTGNNLPFSFGWVG
;
A
#
# COMPACT_ATOMS: atom_id res chain seq x y z
N MET A 1 -36.70 -15.51 4.50
CA MET A 1 -35.63 -15.03 5.40
C MET A 1 -34.34 -15.24 4.61
N GLU A 2 -33.86 -14.20 3.94
CA GLU A 2 -32.56 -14.27 3.28
C GLU A 2 -31.50 -14.30 4.38
N GLU A 3 -30.81 -15.43 4.51
CA GLU A 3 -29.55 -15.49 5.23
C GLU A 3 -28.55 -14.66 4.42
N GLY A 4 -28.19 -13.50 4.97
CA GLY A 4 -27.10 -12.69 4.47
C GLY A 4 -25.84 -13.54 4.46
N SER A 5 -25.38 -13.89 3.26
CA SER A 5 -24.01 -14.29 3.03
C SER A 5 -23.10 -13.26 3.69
N PRO A 6 -22.01 -13.68 4.38
CA PRO A 6 -21.03 -12.71 4.83
C PRO A 6 -20.58 -11.98 3.58
N GLN A 7 -20.81 -10.66 3.54
CA GLN A 7 -20.16 -9.82 2.57
C GLN A 7 -18.67 -10.06 2.81
N LEU A 8 -18.05 -10.94 2.01
CA LEU A 8 -16.61 -10.87 1.83
C LEU A 8 -16.40 -9.44 1.41
N CYS A 9 -15.78 -8.63 2.28
CA CYS A 9 -15.34 -7.29 1.93
C CYS A 9 -14.51 -7.48 0.68
N LEU A 10 -15.10 -7.18 -0.48
CA LEU A 10 -14.34 -7.10 -1.71
C LEU A 10 -13.18 -6.15 -1.41
N PRO A 11 -11.96 -6.44 -1.92
CA PRO A 11 -10.86 -5.51 -1.79
C PRO A 11 -11.37 -4.11 -2.10
N LEU A 12 -11.06 -3.16 -1.23
CA LEU A 12 -11.55 -1.80 -1.37
C LEU A 12 -11.11 -1.27 -2.74
N ARG A 13 -12.03 -1.28 -3.71
CA ARG A 13 -11.70 -1.18 -5.14
C ARG A 13 -10.92 0.07 -5.48
N ASP A 14 -11.22 1.16 -4.78
CA ASP A 14 -10.55 2.44 -4.91
C ASP A 14 -9.05 2.37 -4.59
N PHE A 15 -8.63 1.48 -3.68
CA PHE A 15 -7.25 1.30 -3.26
C PHE A 15 -6.53 0.15 -3.99
N TYR A 16 -7.24 -0.63 -4.80
CA TYR A 16 -6.73 -1.87 -5.39
C TYR A 16 -5.62 -1.60 -6.42
N ILE A 17 -4.59 -2.46 -6.41
CA ILE A 17 -3.56 -2.51 -7.44
C ILE A 17 -3.47 -3.97 -7.94
N PRO A 18 -3.65 -4.22 -9.25
CA PRO A 18 -3.44 -5.53 -9.86
C PRO A 18 -2.06 -6.10 -9.59
N SER A 19 -2.01 -7.42 -9.44
CA SER A 19 -0.79 -8.12 -9.03
C SER A 19 0.36 -7.94 -10.02
N TYR A 20 0.05 -7.92 -11.32
CA TYR A 20 1.04 -7.75 -12.41
C TYR A 20 1.76 -6.42 -12.43
N ILE A 21 1.20 -5.40 -11.76
CA ILE A 21 1.85 -4.10 -11.60
C ILE A 21 2.92 -4.16 -10.50
N ILE A 22 2.68 -4.95 -9.45
CA ILE A 22 3.57 -5.02 -8.27
C ILE A 22 4.60 -6.15 -8.41
N VAL A 23 4.15 -7.29 -8.92
CA VAL A 23 4.94 -8.49 -9.14
C VAL A 23 5.01 -8.72 -10.65
N PRO A 24 6.13 -8.36 -11.30
CA PRO A 24 6.32 -8.61 -12.72
C PRO A 24 6.08 -10.07 -13.08
N GLU A 25 5.68 -10.32 -14.32
CA GLU A 25 5.49 -11.68 -14.89
C GLU A 25 4.27 -12.45 -14.33
N THR A 26 3.48 -11.86 -13.45
CA THR A 26 2.16 -12.41 -13.09
C THR A 26 1.13 -12.12 -14.19
N GLU A 27 0.07 -12.94 -14.25
CA GLU A 27 -0.97 -12.84 -15.28
C GLU A 27 -1.68 -11.48 -15.22
N ARG A 28 -1.96 -10.92 -16.40
CA ARG A 28 -2.70 -9.65 -16.48
C ARG A 28 -4.15 -9.86 -16.06
N GLU A 29 -4.65 -8.95 -15.24
CA GLU A 29 -6.02 -8.94 -14.75
C GLU A 29 -6.87 -7.98 -15.60
N ASP A 30 -8.09 -8.39 -15.96
CA ASP A 30 -9.04 -7.52 -16.66
C ASP A 30 -9.81 -6.67 -15.65
N ILE A 31 -9.39 -5.43 -15.48
CA ILE A 31 -9.97 -4.46 -14.53
C ILE A 31 -10.92 -3.52 -15.27
N LYS A 32 -12.21 -3.59 -14.92
CA LYS A 32 -13.26 -2.78 -15.54
C LYS A 32 -13.34 -1.34 -15.01
N GLU A 33 -12.92 -1.13 -13.76
CA GLU A 33 -13.03 0.15 -13.04
C GLU A 33 -11.65 0.54 -12.54
N GLU A 34 -11.16 1.70 -12.98
CA GLU A 34 -9.85 2.20 -12.55
C GLU A 34 -9.90 2.68 -11.08
N PRO A 35 -8.93 2.28 -10.24
CA PRO A 35 -8.89 2.68 -8.84
C PRO A 35 -8.69 4.20 -8.72
N THR A 36 -9.41 4.83 -7.78
CA THR A 36 -9.33 6.29 -7.59
C THR A 36 -8.15 6.72 -6.72
N CYS A 37 -7.63 5.83 -5.87
CA CYS A 37 -6.56 6.10 -4.93
C CYS A 37 -5.75 4.83 -4.61
N PRO A 38 -5.08 4.20 -5.59
CA PRO A 38 -4.29 2.98 -5.36
C PRO A 38 -3.23 3.17 -4.26
N VAL A 39 -3.11 2.18 -3.35
CA VAL A 39 -2.25 2.28 -2.17
C VAL A 39 -1.23 1.15 -2.09
N ILE A 40 0.01 1.48 -1.70
CA ILE A 40 0.97 0.48 -1.20
C ILE A 40 1.23 0.74 0.27
N VAL A 41 1.22 -0.32 1.07
CA VAL A 41 1.39 -0.26 2.52
C VAL A 41 2.73 -0.88 2.91
N PHE A 42 3.56 -0.10 3.59
CA PHE A 42 4.76 -0.55 4.26
C PHE A 42 4.53 -0.60 5.76
N VAL A 43 4.80 -1.74 6.40
CA VAL A 43 4.63 -1.90 7.84
C VAL A 43 5.95 -2.37 8.43
N ASN A 44 6.42 -1.72 9.49
CA ASN A 44 7.51 -2.27 10.30
C ASN A 44 6.92 -3.18 11.38
N SER A 45 6.94 -4.50 11.16
CA SER A 45 6.37 -5.49 12.09
C SER A 45 6.99 -5.47 13.49
N ARG A 46 8.20 -4.92 13.63
CA ARG A 46 8.94 -4.85 14.91
C ARG A 46 8.63 -3.59 15.73
N SER A 47 7.91 -2.62 15.19
CA SER A 47 7.54 -1.38 15.90
C SER A 47 6.35 -1.56 16.85
N GLY A 48 6.25 -0.70 17.86
CA GLY A 48 5.01 -0.53 18.65
C GLY A 48 4.56 -1.70 19.52
N GLY A 49 5.46 -2.57 19.97
CA GLY A 49 5.11 -3.72 20.82
C GLY A 49 4.47 -4.88 20.06
N GLN A 50 4.92 -5.13 18.81
CA GLN A 50 4.48 -6.23 17.93
C GLN A 50 3.08 -6.06 17.29
N LEU A 51 2.45 -4.89 17.42
CA LEU A 51 1.19 -4.58 16.73
C LEU A 51 1.32 -4.57 15.19
N GLY A 52 2.54 -4.38 14.66
CA GLY A 52 2.75 -4.36 13.21
C GLY A 52 2.39 -5.68 12.51
N GLY A 53 2.55 -6.82 13.19
CA GLY A 53 2.16 -8.13 12.63
C GLY A 53 0.65 -8.25 12.39
N ASP A 54 -0.16 -7.78 13.33
CA ASP A 54 -1.63 -7.81 13.20
C ASP A 54 -2.13 -6.76 12.20
N LEU A 55 -1.45 -5.62 12.10
CA LEU A 55 -1.75 -4.60 11.10
C LEU A 55 -1.50 -5.12 9.67
N ILE A 56 -0.41 -5.88 9.46
CA ILE A 56 -0.15 -6.54 8.17
C ILE A 56 -1.30 -7.48 7.80
N LYS A 57 -1.77 -8.31 8.74
CA LYS A 57 -2.91 -9.22 8.49
C LYS A 57 -4.15 -8.43 8.07
N THR A 58 -4.48 -7.39 8.84
CA THR A 58 -5.64 -6.53 8.58
C THR A 58 -5.58 -5.88 7.18
N TYR A 59 -4.44 -5.30 6.80
CA TYR A 59 -4.31 -4.72 5.45
C TYR A 59 -4.39 -5.77 4.34
N ARG A 60 -3.85 -6.97 4.55
CA ARG A 60 -3.92 -8.07 3.57
C ARG A 60 -5.31 -8.68 3.43
N GLU A 61 -6.18 -8.49 4.42
CA GLU A 61 -7.61 -8.83 4.33
C GLU A 61 -8.41 -7.77 3.55
N LEU A 62 -7.97 -6.51 3.56
CA LEU A 62 -8.67 -5.37 2.95
C LEU A 62 -8.18 -5.01 1.54
N LEU A 63 -6.92 -5.33 1.22
CA LEU A 63 -6.22 -4.99 -0.02
C LEU A 63 -5.75 -6.26 -0.73
N ASN A 64 -5.22 -6.12 -1.94
CA ASN A 64 -4.45 -7.21 -2.53
C ASN A 64 -3.24 -7.51 -1.63
N ILE A 65 -3.03 -8.79 -1.30
CA ILE A 65 -1.97 -9.22 -0.37
C ILE A 65 -0.58 -8.72 -0.78
N VAL A 66 -0.33 -8.57 -2.09
CA VAL A 66 0.95 -8.10 -2.62
C VAL A 66 1.14 -6.58 -2.50
N GLN A 67 0.11 -5.82 -2.10
CA GLN A 67 0.21 -4.39 -1.80
C GLN A 67 0.79 -4.10 -0.40
N VAL A 68 1.01 -5.14 0.43
CA VAL A 68 1.38 -4.99 1.84
C VAL A 68 2.76 -5.62 2.11
N PHE A 69 3.74 -4.76 2.37
CA PHE A 69 5.14 -5.11 2.57
C PHE A 69 5.54 -4.98 4.04
N ASP A 70 6.15 -6.04 4.58
CA ASP A 70 6.84 -5.96 5.87
C ASP A 70 8.27 -5.44 5.66
N LEU A 71 8.56 -4.28 6.24
CA LEU A 71 9.89 -3.65 6.21
C LEU A 71 10.96 -4.46 6.96
N GLY A 72 10.55 -5.40 7.80
CA GLY A 72 11.45 -6.38 8.42
C GLY A 72 11.88 -7.50 7.46
N GLU A 73 11.15 -7.72 6.37
CA GLU A 73 11.40 -8.76 5.37
C GLU A 73 12.02 -8.18 4.09
N GLU A 74 11.45 -7.09 3.58
CA GLU A 74 11.91 -6.44 2.36
C GLU A 74 12.07 -4.92 2.57
N ALA A 75 13.25 -4.41 2.20
CA ALA A 75 13.55 -3.00 2.31
C ALA A 75 12.75 -2.18 1.27
N PRO A 76 12.31 -0.95 1.61
CA PRO A 76 11.39 -0.19 0.78
C PRO A 76 12.02 0.26 -0.54
N ASP A 77 13.35 0.43 -0.60
CA ASP A 77 14.08 0.73 -1.82
C ASP A 77 13.92 -0.39 -2.85
N LYS A 78 14.09 -1.65 -2.44
CA LYS A 78 13.93 -2.79 -3.34
C LYS A 78 12.52 -2.88 -3.93
N VAL A 79 11.51 -2.66 -3.08
CA VAL A 79 10.10 -2.66 -3.49
C VAL A 79 9.83 -1.55 -4.50
N LEU A 80 10.21 -0.30 -4.16
CA LEU A 80 9.92 0.85 -4.99
C LEU A 80 10.71 0.83 -6.30
N TYR A 81 11.99 0.44 -6.29
CA TYR A 81 12.77 0.28 -7.53
C TYR A 81 12.12 -0.74 -8.47
N ARG A 82 11.72 -1.90 -7.95
CA ARG A 82 11.02 -2.93 -8.74
C ARG A 82 9.71 -2.39 -9.30
N LEU A 83 8.91 -1.72 -8.47
CA LEU A 83 7.62 -1.17 -8.85
C LEU A 83 7.75 -0.13 -9.97
N TYR A 84 8.61 0.88 -9.79
CA TYR A 84 8.79 1.94 -10.78
C TYR A 84 9.44 1.43 -12.07
N ALA A 85 10.38 0.49 -11.99
CA ALA A 85 10.90 -0.17 -13.19
C ALA A 85 9.79 -0.91 -13.97
N ASN A 86 8.87 -1.56 -13.26
CA ASN A 86 7.74 -2.23 -13.88
C ASN A 86 6.72 -1.24 -14.46
N PHE A 87 6.46 -0.10 -13.81
CA PHE A 87 5.64 0.97 -14.39
C PHE A 87 6.22 1.45 -15.72
N GLU A 88 7.52 1.71 -15.81
CA GLU A 88 8.16 2.12 -17.08
C GLU A 88 8.00 1.07 -18.17
N LYS A 89 8.22 -0.20 -17.84
CA LYS A 89 8.02 -1.31 -18.75
C LYS A 89 6.57 -1.37 -19.26
N LEU A 90 5.60 -1.39 -18.35
CA LEU A 90 4.18 -1.50 -18.69
C LEU A 90 3.68 -0.29 -19.51
N LYS A 91 4.13 0.92 -19.18
CA LYS A 91 3.86 2.12 -19.98
C LYS A 91 4.40 1.99 -21.41
N SER A 92 5.61 1.45 -21.57
CA SER A 92 6.20 1.22 -22.91
C SER A 92 5.43 0.18 -23.73
N GLU A 93 4.76 -0.76 -23.06
CA GLU A 93 3.89 -1.78 -23.66
C GLU A 93 2.46 -1.27 -23.93
N GLY A 94 2.16 -0.02 -23.58
CA GLY A 94 0.84 0.61 -23.79
C GLY A 94 -0.21 0.31 -22.73
N ASP A 95 0.21 -0.13 -21.54
CA ASP A 95 -0.70 -0.37 -20.41
C ASP A 95 -1.17 0.95 -19.77
N ARG A 96 -2.41 1.33 -20.09
CA ARG A 96 -3.02 2.57 -19.58
C ARG A 96 -3.36 2.50 -18.09
N LEU A 97 -3.66 1.31 -17.59
CA LEU A 97 -4.01 1.12 -16.18
C LEU A 97 -2.78 1.33 -15.30
N ALA A 98 -1.62 0.84 -15.72
CA ALA A 98 -0.34 1.08 -15.06
C ALA A 98 -0.01 2.58 -15.00
N GLU A 99 -0.18 3.31 -16.11
CA GLU A 99 0.04 4.77 -16.16
C GLU A 99 -0.91 5.53 -15.21
N HIS A 100 -2.18 5.13 -15.17
CA HIS A 100 -3.17 5.72 -14.26
C HIS A 100 -2.83 5.45 -12.79
N ILE A 101 -2.47 4.21 -12.48
CA ILE A 101 -2.12 3.81 -11.12
C ILE A 101 -0.88 4.55 -10.63
N GLU A 102 0.17 4.65 -11.44
CA GLU A 102 1.38 5.41 -11.09
C GLU A 102 1.06 6.86 -10.74
N LYS A 103 0.21 7.53 -11.54
CA LYS A 103 -0.18 8.93 -11.32
C LYS A 103 -0.99 9.16 -10.04
N LYS A 104 -1.74 8.14 -9.59
CA LYS A 104 -2.63 8.24 -8.41
C LYS A 104 -2.11 7.48 -7.20
N LEU A 105 -0.93 6.89 -7.29
CA LEU A 105 -0.33 6.07 -6.25
C LEU A 105 -0.18 6.84 -4.94
N ARG A 106 -0.50 6.18 -3.83
CA ARG A 106 -0.28 6.65 -2.48
C ARG A 106 0.50 5.60 -1.69
N LEU A 107 1.37 6.06 -0.82
CA LEU A 107 2.12 5.18 0.08
C LEU A 107 1.61 5.36 1.51
N ILE A 108 1.48 4.26 2.24
CA ILE A 108 1.24 4.25 3.68
C ILE A 108 2.46 3.65 4.36
N VAL A 109 2.96 4.26 5.42
CA VAL A 109 4.01 3.70 6.26
C VAL A 109 3.58 3.61 7.71
N ALA A 110 3.56 2.39 8.24
CA ALA A 110 3.21 2.12 9.62
C ALA A 110 4.47 1.81 10.45
N GLY A 111 4.75 2.63 11.46
CA GLY A 111 5.96 2.53 12.28
C GLY A 111 6.16 3.76 13.16
N GLY A 112 7.38 3.91 13.71
CA GLY A 112 7.81 5.15 14.36
C GLY A 112 8.47 6.12 13.39
N ASP A 113 8.92 7.28 13.89
CA ASP A 113 9.52 8.35 13.07
C ASP A 113 10.70 7.87 12.23
N GLY A 114 11.56 6.99 12.78
CA GLY A 114 12.68 6.42 12.02
C GLY A 114 12.24 5.56 10.83
N THR A 115 11.09 4.88 10.94
CA THR A 115 10.53 4.08 9.83
C THR A 115 9.96 4.99 8.74
N ALA A 116 9.22 6.03 9.14
CA ALA A 116 8.68 7.01 8.20
C ALA A 116 9.80 7.78 7.48
N GLY A 117 10.83 8.22 8.22
CA GLY A 117 12.00 8.89 7.67
C GLY A 117 12.79 8.01 6.72
N TRP A 118 12.90 6.71 6.99
CA TRP A 118 13.55 5.76 6.07
C TRP A 118 12.81 5.67 4.73
N LEU A 119 11.48 5.46 4.73
CA LEU A 119 10.71 5.43 3.48
C LEU A 119 10.79 6.76 2.72
N LEU A 120 10.67 7.89 3.44
CA LEU A 120 10.77 9.21 2.83
C LEU A 120 12.13 9.44 2.17
N GLY A 121 13.22 9.05 2.83
CA GLY A 121 14.57 9.10 2.27
C GLY A 121 14.68 8.32 0.96
N VAL A 122 14.17 7.09 0.94
CA VAL A 122 14.14 6.27 -0.27
C VAL A 122 13.34 6.94 -1.40
N VAL A 123 12.16 7.47 -1.11
CA VAL A 123 11.34 8.17 -2.13
C VAL A 123 12.07 9.40 -2.68
N CYS A 124 12.79 10.14 -1.84
CA CYS A 124 13.64 11.25 -2.28
C CYS A 124 14.78 10.77 -3.20
N ASP A 125 15.42 9.64 -2.90
CA ASP A 125 16.54 9.09 -3.67
C ASP A 125 16.11 8.58 -5.05
N LEU A 126 14.84 8.20 -5.23
CA LEU A 126 14.28 7.81 -6.53
C LEU A 126 14.19 8.97 -7.53
N LYS A 127 14.27 10.23 -7.07
CA LYS A 127 14.23 11.44 -7.93
C LYS A 127 13.06 11.46 -8.91
N LEU A 128 11.90 10.99 -8.45
CA LEU A 128 10.66 10.97 -9.23
C LEU A 128 10.24 12.41 -9.57
N VAL A 129 9.76 12.62 -10.80
CA VAL A 129 9.23 13.92 -11.24
C VAL A 129 8.05 14.34 -10.36
N GLN A 130 7.22 13.38 -9.97
CA GLN A 130 6.08 13.55 -9.08
C GLN A 130 6.10 12.43 -8.03
N PRO A 131 6.69 12.66 -6.84
CA PRO A 131 6.70 11.64 -5.79
C PRO A 131 5.27 11.40 -5.26
N PRO A 132 4.89 10.15 -4.95
CA PRO A 132 3.56 9.84 -4.45
C PRO A 132 3.37 10.42 -3.04
N PRO A 133 2.14 10.85 -2.67
CA PRO A 133 1.83 11.22 -1.30
C PRO A 133 2.10 10.07 -0.34
N ILE A 134 2.65 10.39 0.84
CA ILE A 134 2.96 9.42 1.89
C ILE A 134 2.14 9.76 3.14
N ALA A 135 1.37 8.79 3.64
CA ALA A 135 0.67 8.87 4.92
C ALA A 135 1.40 8.03 5.98
N THR A 136 1.54 8.56 7.19
CA THR A 136 2.17 7.86 8.31
C THR A 136 1.10 7.30 9.27
N VAL A 137 1.32 6.06 9.74
CA VAL A 137 0.49 5.40 10.75
C VAL A 137 1.38 5.09 11.97
N PRO A 138 1.22 5.82 13.09
CA PRO A 138 2.08 5.64 14.25
C PRO A 138 1.85 4.27 14.90
N LEU A 139 2.92 3.50 15.10
CA LEU A 139 2.91 2.23 15.86
C LEU A 139 3.69 2.42 17.17
N GLY A 140 3.00 2.80 18.26
CA GLY A 140 3.62 3.08 19.56
C GLY A 140 2.68 2.95 20.76
N THR A 141 3.24 2.98 21.97
CA THR A 141 2.55 2.83 23.28
C THR A 141 1.58 3.96 23.64
N GLY A 142 1.38 4.91 22.73
CA GLY A 142 0.43 6.01 22.84
C GLY A 142 -0.87 5.79 22.07
N ASN A 143 -1.26 4.54 21.80
CA ASN A 143 -2.54 4.21 21.17
C ASN A 143 -3.72 4.44 22.13
N ASN A 144 -4.07 5.71 22.36
CA ASN A 144 -5.45 6.13 22.65
C ASN A 144 -6.17 6.52 21.35
N LEU A 145 -5.91 5.81 20.25
CA LEU A 145 -6.52 6.08 18.94
C LEU A 145 -8.04 5.81 18.85
N PRO A 146 -8.76 5.21 19.82
CA PRO A 146 -10.22 5.34 19.82
C PRO A 146 -10.73 6.72 20.31
N PHE A 147 -9.87 7.58 20.90
CA PHE A 147 -10.32 8.82 21.56
C PHE A 147 -9.87 10.13 20.89
N SER A 148 -9.00 10.09 19.86
CA SER A 148 -8.43 11.32 19.29
C SER A 148 -8.90 11.66 17.86
N PHE A 149 -9.70 10.81 17.21
CA PHE A 149 -10.39 11.18 15.98
C PHE A 149 -11.88 10.92 16.18
N GLY A 150 -12.64 11.98 16.46
CA GLY A 150 -14.06 11.95 16.78
C GLY A 150 -14.96 11.41 15.66
N TRP A 151 -15.07 10.08 15.59
CA TRP A 151 -16.08 9.34 14.81
C TRP A 151 -17.17 8.76 15.71
N VAL A 152 -17.49 9.44 16.81
CA VAL A 152 -18.78 9.28 17.51
C VAL A 152 -19.42 10.66 17.60
N GLY A 153 -20.39 10.87 16.73
CA GLY A 153 -21.16 12.10 16.56
C GLY A 153 -21.96 12.03 15.27
#